data_AF-A0AA39DDR4-F1
#
_entry.id   AF-A0AA39DDR4-F1
#
_cell.length_a   1.000
_cell.length_b   1.000
_cell.length_c   1.000
_cell.angle_alpha   90.00
_cell.angle_beta   90.00
_cell.angle_gamma   90.00
#
_symmetry.space_group_name_H-M   'P 1'
#
loop_
_entity.id
_entity.type
_entity.pdbx_description
1 polymer ?
#
loop_
_entity_poly.entity_id
_entity_poly.type
_entity_poly.pdbx_seq_one_letter_code
_entity_poly.pdbx_strand_id
1 'polypeptide(L)'
;MIKLQTYAGLSLVATLAVIYHAFNSRGQFYPATVYLSTSKISLVLLLNMGLVIMCILWQLTKRVFLGSLREAEVERLNEQSWREVMEILFAITIFRQDFSVTFLAMVTALLLIKALHWLAQKRVEYIETTPSVPMWSHIRIVSFMGFLLILDSLFLYSSLKYLIQTRQASVSLLFSFEYMILATTTVSTFVKYVFYVSDMLMEGQWEKKAVYTFYLELIRDLLHLSLYLCFFLVIFMNYGVPLHLIRELYETFRNFRVRIADYIRYRKMTSNMNDRFPDAMPEELDASDATCIICREEMVTAKKLVCGHLFHMHCLRSWLERQHTCPTCRALVVPPENGTTTAGGQHGPRSDFHQQASTSTQGSTGDGADDNLNWHRARLQAAASAAAIYEKSFVYPSPNTLVWSPGYVSLPQASGATMNYGDRLSSDLNIPGSQMEAQKKFLEYHIEV
;
A
#
# COMPACT_ATOMS: atom_id res chain seq x y z
N MET A 1 6.92 23.40 -24.84
CA MET A 1 6.67 24.09 -23.55
C MET A 1 7.89 24.91 -23.18
N ILE A 2 7.71 26.14 -22.69
CA ILE A 2 8.82 27.02 -22.24
C ILE A 2 9.55 26.32 -21.08
N LYS A 3 10.88 26.26 -21.11
CA LYS A 3 11.66 25.67 -20.01
C LYS A 3 11.42 26.47 -18.73
N LEU A 4 11.33 25.81 -17.57
CA LEU A 4 11.06 26.51 -16.30
C LEU A 4 12.05 27.66 -16.04
N GLN A 5 13.32 27.49 -16.41
CA GLN A 5 14.35 28.52 -16.27
C GLN A 5 14.03 29.80 -17.07
N THR A 6 13.58 29.66 -18.31
CA THR A 6 13.20 30.80 -19.16
C THR A 6 11.93 31.48 -18.63
N TYR A 7 10.96 30.71 -18.14
CA TYR A 7 9.75 31.26 -17.53
C TYR A 7 10.06 32.00 -16.21
N ALA A 8 10.94 31.44 -15.37
CA ALA A 8 11.39 32.07 -14.14
C ALA A 8 12.15 33.38 -14.41
N GLY A 9 13.02 33.40 -15.43
CA GLY A 9 13.73 34.61 -15.85
C GLY A 9 12.79 35.71 -16.34
N LEU A 10 11.82 35.37 -17.20
CA LEU A 10 10.81 36.33 -17.67
C LEU A 10 9.94 36.86 -16.52
N SER A 11 9.53 35.99 -15.61
CA SER A 11 8.75 36.36 -14.44
C SER A 11 9.51 37.30 -13.52
N LEU A 12 10.80 37.03 -13.26
CA LEU A 12 11.68 37.89 -12.46
C LEU A 12 11.80 39.29 -13.08
N VAL A 13 12.05 39.38 -14.39
CA VAL A 13 12.16 40.67 -15.10
C VAL A 13 10.85 41.45 -15.01
N ALA A 14 9.71 40.80 -15.23
CA ALA A 14 8.40 41.45 -15.15
C ALA A 14 8.10 41.97 -13.74
N THR A 15 8.42 41.20 -12.70
CA THR A 15 8.24 41.62 -11.30
C THR A 15 9.17 42.78 -10.93
N LEU A 16 10.44 42.71 -11.32
CA LEU A 16 11.40 43.80 -11.10
C LEU A 16 10.96 45.09 -11.81
N ALA A 17 10.45 44.99 -13.04
CA ALA A 17 9.95 46.14 -13.79
C ALA A 17 8.76 46.81 -13.10
N VAL A 18 7.81 46.04 -12.57
CA VAL A 18 6.64 46.59 -11.86
C VAL A 18 7.02 47.18 -10.51
N ILE A 19 7.93 46.55 -9.77
CA ILE A 19 8.47 47.12 -8.53
C ILE A 19 9.17 48.45 -8.84
N TYR A 20 10.06 48.47 -9.83
CA TYR A 20 10.75 49.69 -10.25
C TYR A 20 9.78 50.80 -10.66
N HIS A 21 8.77 50.48 -11.48
CA HIS A 21 7.73 51.43 -11.87
C HIS A 21 6.95 51.99 -10.67
N ALA A 22 6.60 51.14 -9.70
CA ALA A 22 5.89 51.56 -8.48
C ALA A 22 6.70 52.53 -7.63
N PHE A 23 8.00 52.25 -7.44
CA PHE A 23 8.90 53.12 -6.67
C PHE A 23 9.22 54.42 -7.40
N ASN A 24 9.42 54.37 -8.73
CA ASN A 24 9.73 55.56 -9.52
C ASN A 24 8.52 56.52 -9.65
N SER A 25 7.31 55.97 -9.79
CA SER A 25 6.09 56.80 -9.93
C SER A 25 5.62 57.43 -8.62
N ARG A 26 5.89 56.79 -7.48
CA ARG A 26 5.37 57.23 -6.17
C ARG A 26 6.40 57.92 -5.28
N GLY A 27 7.70 57.72 -5.50
CA GLY A 27 8.81 58.36 -4.77
C GLY A 27 8.95 58.01 -3.28
N GLN A 28 7.88 57.54 -2.63
CA GLN A 28 7.82 57.17 -1.22
C GLN A 28 7.48 55.68 -1.03
N PHE A 29 8.02 55.05 0.01
CA PHE A 29 7.88 53.62 0.28
C PHE A 29 6.42 53.17 0.51
N TYR A 30 5.67 53.91 1.34
CA TYR A 30 4.31 53.52 1.70
C TYR A 30 3.34 53.56 0.51
N PRO A 31 3.24 54.66 -0.28
CA PRO A 31 2.36 54.70 -1.46
C PRO A 31 2.76 53.70 -2.56
N ALA A 32 4.07 53.42 -2.72
CA ALA A 32 4.54 52.39 -3.66
C ALA A 32 4.08 50.99 -3.23
N THR A 33 4.19 50.67 -1.94
CA THR A 33 3.76 49.37 -1.38
C THR A 33 2.24 49.21 -1.48
N VAL A 34 1.47 50.27 -1.18
CA VAL A 34 0.01 50.27 -1.36
C VAL A 34 -0.35 50.07 -2.84
N TYR A 35 0.36 50.70 -3.78
CA TYR A 35 0.12 50.47 -5.21
C TYR A 35 0.39 49.01 -5.62
N LEU A 36 1.47 48.41 -5.10
CA LEU A 36 1.81 47.01 -5.35
C LEU A 36 0.76 46.03 -4.80
N SER A 37 0.16 46.33 -3.64
CA SER A 37 -0.85 45.47 -3.00
C SER A 37 -2.28 45.70 -3.49
N THR A 38 -2.59 46.86 -4.08
CA THR A 38 -3.95 47.21 -4.54
C THR A 38 -4.14 47.06 -6.05
N SER A 39 -3.08 47.24 -6.84
CA SER A 39 -3.16 47.09 -8.29
C SER A 39 -3.29 45.63 -8.68
N LYS A 40 -4.36 45.30 -9.43
CA LYS A 40 -4.64 43.93 -9.91
C LYS A 40 -3.47 43.36 -10.72
N ILE A 41 -2.86 44.16 -11.59
CA ILE A 41 -1.75 43.74 -12.45
C ILE A 41 -0.50 43.45 -11.61
N SER A 42 -0.18 44.35 -10.67
CA SER A 42 0.96 44.18 -9.76
C SER A 42 0.79 42.93 -8.91
N LEU A 43 -0.42 42.70 -8.38
CA LEU A 43 -0.74 41.54 -7.57
C LEU A 43 -0.59 40.23 -8.36
N VAL A 44 -1.08 40.16 -9.60
CA VAL A 44 -0.93 38.98 -10.47
C VAL A 44 0.56 38.67 -10.74
N LEU A 45 1.37 39.69 -11.02
CA LEU A 45 2.80 39.51 -11.28
C LEU A 45 3.57 39.09 -10.02
N LEU A 46 3.20 39.61 -8.86
CA LEU A 46 3.77 39.21 -7.57
C LEU A 46 3.36 37.78 -7.18
N LEU A 47 2.10 37.39 -7.43
CA LEU A 47 1.63 36.03 -7.22
C LEU A 47 2.33 35.03 -8.15
N ASN A 48 2.48 35.38 -9.42
CA ASN A 48 3.22 34.58 -10.39
C ASN A 48 4.68 34.38 -9.94
N MET A 49 5.32 35.43 -9.42
CA MET A 49 6.65 35.32 -8.82
C MET A 49 6.68 34.41 -7.59
N GLY A 50 5.65 34.48 -6.75
CA GLY A 50 5.46 33.54 -5.63
C GLY A 50 5.41 32.08 -6.10
N LEU A 51 4.67 31.78 -7.16
CA LEU A 51 4.61 30.44 -7.75
C LEU A 51 5.98 30.00 -8.29
N VAL A 52 6.72 30.88 -8.97
CA VAL A 52 8.08 30.59 -9.44
C VAL A 52 9.01 30.25 -8.27
N ILE A 53 8.95 31.02 -7.18
CA ILE A 53 9.73 30.75 -5.96
C ILE A 53 9.36 29.38 -5.38
N MET A 54 8.07 29.03 -5.34
CA MET A 54 7.62 27.71 -4.89
C MET A 54 8.15 26.58 -5.78
N CYS A 55 8.14 26.74 -7.11
CA CYS A 55 8.72 25.76 -8.03
C CYS A 55 10.23 25.61 -7.85
N ILE A 56 10.95 26.70 -7.59
CA ILE A 56 12.39 26.67 -7.29
C ILE A 56 12.65 25.94 -5.98
N LEU A 57 11.86 26.23 -4.94
CA LEU A 57 11.97 25.54 -3.64
C LEU A 57 11.67 24.04 -3.77
N TRP A 58 10.67 23.66 -4.56
CA TRP A 58 10.42 22.26 -4.90
C TRP A 58 11.64 21.60 -5.55
N GLN A 59 12.23 22.24 -6.57
CA GLN A 59 13.41 21.72 -7.25
C GLN A 59 14.62 21.61 -6.32
N LEU A 60 14.80 22.57 -5.42
CA LEU A 60 15.86 22.57 -4.43
C LEU A 60 15.67 21.40 -3.46
N THR A 61 14.48 21.23 -2.87
CA THR A 61 14.17 20.12 -1.95
C THR A 61 14.33 18.77 -2.64
N LYS A 62 13.84 18.63 -3.89
CA LYS A 62 14.07 17.45 -4.72
C LYS A 62 15.56 17.17 -4.88
N ARG A 63 16.36 18.16 -5.27
CA ARG A 63 17.80 17.98 -5.55
C ARG A 63 18.60 17.66 -4.29
N VAL A 64 18.29 18.30 -3.17
CA VAL A 64 19.02 18.14 -1.90
C VAL A 64 18.72 16.79 -1.26
N PHE A 65 17.44 16.41 -1.16
CA PHE A 65 17.02 15.24 -0.38
C PHE A 65 16.75 14.00 -1.23
N LEU A 66 16.06 14.15 -2.37
CA LEU A 66 15.50 13.02 -3.14
C LEU A 66 16.35 12.61 -4.35
N GLY A 67 17.12 13.52 -4.93
CA GLY A 67 17.85 13.29 -6.18
C GLY A 67 16.92 13.13 -7.38
N SER A 68 17.02 12.00 -8.09
CA SER A 68 16.18 11.65 -9.23
C SER A 68 14.89 10.96 -8.78
N LEU A 69 13.75 11.50 -9.18
CA LEU A 69 12.43 10.91 -8.94
C LEU A 69 12.28 9.63 -9.76
N ARG A 70 11.65 8.62 -9.17
CA ARG A 70 11.36 7.33 -9.81
C ARG A 70 9.95 7.34 -10.36
N GLU A 71 9.66 6.48 -11.34
CA GLU A 71 8.35 6.40 -11.99
C GLU A 71 7.21 6.18 -10.97
N ALA A 72 7.37 5.21 -10.07
CA ALA A 72 6.39 4.93 -9.01
C ALA A 72 6.13 6.13 -8.07
N GLU A 73 7.09 7.06 -7.94
CA GLU A 73 6.91 8.28 -7.15
C GLU A 73 6.16 9.34 -7.93
N VAL A 74 6.45 9.48 -9.22
CA VAL A 74 5.76 10.41 -10.12
C VAL A 74 4.31 9.99 -10.31
N GLU A 75 4.05 8.70 -10.50
CA GLU A 75 2.70 8.15 -10.60
C GLU A 75 1.88 8.43 -9.33
N ARG A 76 2.46 8.11 -8.16
CA ARG A 76 1.86 8.41 -6.84
C ARG A 76 1.54 9.90 -6.67
N LEU A 77 2.47 10.78 -7.05
CA LEU A 77 2.27 12.23 -7.00
C LEU A 77 1.12 12.66 -7.91
N ASN A 78 1.07 12.16 -9.15
CA ASN A 78 0.05 12.54 -10.13
C ASN A 78 -1.34 12.13 -9.64
N GLU A 79 -1.49 10.87 -9.25
CA GLU A 79 -2.76 10.34 -8.75
C GLU A 79 -3.29 11.10 -7.54
N GLN A 80 -2.43 11.39 -6.57
CA GLN A 80 -2.86 12.05 -5.33
C GLN A 80 -3.05 13.55 -5.53
N SER A 81 -2.23 14.22 -6.35
CA SER A 81 -2.36 15.66 -6.58
C SER A 81 -3.72 16.03 -7.18
N TRP A 82 -4.23 15.24 -8.13
CA TRP A 82 -5.55 15.47 -8.71
C TRP A 82 -6.68 15.32 -7.68
N ARG A 83 -6.56 14.32 -6.78
CA ARG A 83 -7.54 14.10 -5.71
C ARG A 83 -7.57 15.27 -4.73
N GLU A 84 -6.42 15.71 -4.25
CA GLU A 84 -6.33 16.85 -3.31
C GLU A 84 -6.85 18.14 -3.93
N VAL A 85 -6.58 18.39 -5.21
CA VAL A 85 -7.12 19.57 -5.90
C VAL A 85 -8.64 19.56 -5.87
N MET A 86 -9.28 18.40 -6.08
CA MET A 86 -10.74 18.27 -5.97
C MET A 86 -11.24 18.50 -4.54
N GLU A 87 -10.55 17.97 -3.53
CA GLU A 87 -10.88 18.19 -2.12
C GLU A 87 -10.79 19.67 -1.74
N ILE A 88 -9.76 20.38 -2.22
CA ILE A 88 -9.60 21.83 -2.04
C ILE A 88 -10.73 22.59 -2.73
N LEU A 89 -11.11 22.20 -3.96
CA LEU A 89 -12.23 22.84 -4.66
C LEU A 89 -13.53 22.69 -3.86
N PHE A 90 -13.79 21.51 -3.29
CA PHE A 90 -14.93 21.33 -2.38
C PHE A 90 -14.80 22.16 -1.10
N ALA A 91 -13.62 22.25 -0.49
CA ALA A 91 -13.41 23.08 0.70
C ALA A 91 -13.67 24.57 0.42
N ILE A 92 -13.26 25.07 -0.76
CA ILE A 92 -13.52 26.46 -1.18
C ILE A 92 -15.02 26.76 -1.26
N THR A 93 -15.86 25.79 -1.65
CA THR A 93 -17.31 26.02 -1.71
C THR A 93 -17.94 26.28 -0.33
N ILE A 94 -17.38 25.68 0.73
CA ILE A 94 -17.84 25.87 2.12
C ILE A 94 -17.36 27.20 2.67
N PHE A 95 -16.10 27.57 2.42
CA PHE A 95 -15.46 28.77 2.96
C PHE A 95 -15.41 29.94 1.96
N ARG A 96 -16.42 30.06 1.08
CA ARG A 96 -16.43 31.04 -0.01
C ARG A 96 -16.19 32.48 0.45
N GLN A 97 -16.63 32.84 1.65
CA GLN A 97 -16.53 34.20 2.18
C GLN A 97 -15.09 34.59 2.59
N ASP A 98 -14.22 33.62 2.83
CA ASP A 98 -12.83 33.84 3.29
C ASP A 98 -11.80 33.80 2.15
N PHE A 99 -12.25 33.85 0.88
CA PHE A 99 -11.37 33.78 -0.27
C PHE A 99 -10.46 35.01 -0.34
N SER A 100 -9.20 34.78 0.04
CA SER A 100 -8.16 35.81 0.16
C SER A 100 -6.86 35.34 -0.50
N VAL A 101 -5.97 36.28 -0.80
CA VAL A 101 -4.65 35.98 -1.36
C VAL A 101 -3.83 35.11 -0.40
N THR A 102 -3.97 35.36 0.90
CA THR A 102 -3.35 34.55 1.97
C THR A 102 -3.90 33.14 1.99
N PHE A 103 -5.22 32.95 1.82
CA PHE A 103 -5.82 31.62 1.67
C PHE A 103 -5.22 30.86 0.48
N LEU A 104 -5.15 31.48 -0.70
CA LEU A 104 -4.56 30.84 -1.88
C LEU A 104 -3.08 30.45 -1.65
N ALA A 105 -2.32 31.30 -0.98
CA ALA A 105 -0.93 31.00 -0.61
C ALA A 105 -0.80 29.84 0.39
N MET A 106 -1.72 29.75 1.37
CA MET A 106 -1.76 28.62 2.31
C MET A 106 -2.14 27.31 1.63
N VAL A 107 -3.08 27.33 0.67
CA VAL A 107 -3.45 26.16 -0.14
C VAL A 107 -2.27 25.66 -0.97
N THR A 108 -1.60 26.55 -1.69
CA THR A 108 -0.45 26.17 -2.53
C THR A 108 0.71 25.64 -1.71
N ALA A 109 0.97 26.24 -0.54
CA ALA A 109 1.95 25.73 0.41
C ALA A 109 1.54 24.34 0.94
N LEU A 110 0.29 24.14 1.35
CA LEU A 110 -0.19 22.84 1.84
C LEU A 110 -0.04 21.74 0.77
N LEU A 111 -0.42 22.01 -0.48
CA LEU A 111 -0.25 21.06 -1.59
C LEU A 111 1.22 20.68 -1.80
N LEU A 112 2.12 21.66 -1.75
CA LEU A 112 3.57 21.42 -1.87
C LEU A 112 4.06 20.51 -0.73
N ILE A 113 3.66 20.80 0.51
CA ILE A 113 4.07 20.04 1.69
C ILE A 113 3.51 18.61 1.63
N LYS A 114 2.23 18.44 1.25
CA LYS A 114 1.61 17.11 1.03
C LYS A 114 2.37 16.31 -0.04
N ALA A 115 2.72 16.93 -1.16
CA ALA A 115 3.51 16.28 -2.21
C ALA A 115 4.86 15.77 -1.69
N LEU A 116 5.56 16.57 -0.87
CA LEU A 116 6.82 16.15 -0.24
C LEU A 116 6.62 14.97 0.73
N HIS A 117 5.51 14.93 1.45
CA HIS A 117 5.17 13.81 2.34
C HIS A 117 4.91 12.51 1.57
N TRP A 118 4.16 12.56 0.47
CA TRP A 118 3.92 11.36 -0.35
C TRP A 118 5.22 10.80 -0.92
N LEU A 119 6.13 11.68 -1.32
CA LEU A 119 7.47 11.30 -1.74
C LEU A 119 8.28 10.68 -0.60
N ALA A 120 8.26 11.26 0.60
CA ALA A 120 8.95 10.70 1.77
C ALA A 120 8.46 9.29 2.09
N GLN A 121 7.14 9.07 2.10
CA GLN A 121 6.53 7.76 2.34
C GLN A 121 6.98 6.73 1.29
N LYS A 122 6.95 7.08 -0.01
CA LYS A 122 7.39 6.18 -1.08
C LYS A 122 8.90 5.91 -1.09
N ARG A 123 9.70 6.86 -0.62
CA ARG A 123 11.14 6.65 -0.43
C ARG A 123 11.43 5.69 0.72
N VAL A 124 10.73 5.83 1.85
CA VAL A 124 10.88 4.92 3.00
C VAL A 124 10.46 3.50 2.61
N GLU A 125 9.30 3.32 1.98
CA GLU A 125 8.83 2.01 1.49
C GLU A 125 9.82 1.33 0.53
N TYR A 126 10.47 2.11 -0.32
CA TYR A 126 11.51 1.58 -1.20
C TYR A 126 12.78 1.17 -0.45
N ILE A 127 13.23 1.97 0.50
CA ILE A 127 14.41 1.66 1.29
C ILE A 127 14.16 0.37 2.09
N GLU A 128 12.95 0.19 2.64
CA GLU A 128 12.55 -1.02 3.35
C GLU A 128 12.59 -2.29 2.47
N THR A 129 12.28 -2.16 1.18
CA THR A 129 12.21 -3.29 0.23
C THR A 129 13.54 -3.56 -0.48
N THR A 130 14.52 -2.65 -0.38
CA THR A 130 15.80 -2.77 -1.09
C THR A 130 16.87 -3.37 -0.15
N PRO A 131 17.54 -4.48 -0.53
CA PRO A 131 18.40 -5.25 0.37
C PRO A 131 19.74 -4.58 0.72
N SER A 132 20.20 -3.62 -0.08
CA SER A 132 21.42 -2.85 0.25
C SER A 132 21.30 -1.42 -0.27
N VAL A 133 21.34 -0.46 0.64
CA VAL A 133 21.29 0.98 0.37
C VAL A 133 22.51 1.65 0.99
N PRO A 134 23.13 2.62 0.29
CA PRO A 134 24.31 3.29 0.81
C PRO A 134 23.96 4.18 2.02
N MET A 135 24.90 4.33 2.96
CA MET A 135 24.72 5.16 4.17
C MET A 135 24.29 6.60 3.87
N TRP A 136 24.76 7.17 2.74
CA TRP A 136 24.35 8.49 2.28
C TRP A 136 22.84 8.60 2.02
N SER A 137 22.20 7.53 1.54
CA SER A 137 20.75 7.49 1.34
C SER A 137 20.01 7.49 2.68
N HIS A 138 20.54 6.81 3.70
CA HIS A 138 19.97 6.85 5.05
C HIS A 138 20.05 8.27 5.66
N ILE A 139 21.21 8.93 5.55
CA ILE A 139 21.37 10.31 6.04
C ILE A 139 20.41 11.27 5.34
N ARG A 140 20.24 11.12 4.01
CA ARG A 140 19.30 11.94 3.23
C ARG A 140 17.84 11.75 3.63
N ILE A 141 17.38 10.51 3.82
CA ILE A 141 15.97 10.28 4.17
C ILE A 141 15.66 10.72 5.61
N VAL A 142 16.59 10.49 6.57
CA VAL A 142 16.43 10.95 7.96
C VAL A 142 16.39 12.47 8.04
N SER A 143 17.33 13.14 7.37
CA SER A 143 17.33 14.61 7.31
C SER A 143 16.10 15.16 6.58
N PHE A 144 15.59 14.47 5.56
CA PHE A 144 14.36 14.85 4.86
C PHE A 144 13.12 14.75 5.76
N MET A 145 12.96 13.63 6.49
CA MET A 145 11.87 13.47 7.45
C MET A 145 11.95 14.49 8.59
N GLY A 146 13.17 14.78 9.08
CA GLY A 146 13.38 15.83 10.08
C GLY A 146 13.01 17.22 9.57
N PHE A 147 13.39 17.55 8.33
CA PHE A 147 12.99 18.80 7.66
C PHE A 147 11.47 18.93 7.55
N LEU A 148 10.78 17.86 7.13
CA LEU A 148 9.32 17.86 7.03
C LEU A 148 8.65 18.06 8.39
N LEU A 149 9.11 17.37 9.44
CA LEU A 149 8.53 17.50 10.77
C LEU A 149 8.69 18.93 11.33
N ILE A 150 9.85 19.57 11.10
CA ILE A 150 10.07 20.96 11.48
C ILE A 150 9.10 21.88 10.73
N LEU A 151 8.96 21.67 9.42
CA LEU A 151 8.08 22.45 8.58
C LEU A 151 6.63 22.32 9.05
N ASP A 152 6.13 21.09 9.24
CA ASP A 152 4.77 20.84 9.74
C ASP A 152 4.54 21.52 11.09
N SER A 153 5.51 21.42 12.00
CA SER A 153 5.42 22.03 13.34
C SER A 153 5.36 23.55 13.28
N LEU A 154 6.12 24.18 12.39
CA LEU A 154 6.11 25.63 12.18
C LEU A 154 4.76 26.11 11.62
N PHE A 155 4.24 25.44 10.60
CA PHE A 155 2.94 25.78 10.00
C PHE A 155 1.79 25.51 10.96
N LEU A 156 1.81 24.37 11.67
CA LEU A 156 0.84 24.05 12.71
C LEU A 156 0.85 25.09 13.82
N TYR A 157 2.03 25.48 14.32
CA TYR A 157 2.15 26.52 15.34
C TYR A 157 1.56 27.85 14.86
N SER A 158 1.88 28.26 13.63
CA SER A 158 1.37 29.51 13.05
C SER A 158 -0.16 29.49 12.91
N SER A 159 -0.71 28.41 12.34
CA SER A 159 -2.16 28.27 12.14
C SER A 159 -2.91 28.14 13.46
N LEU A 160 -2.37 27.41 14.44
CA LEU A 160 -2.97 27.26 15.76
C LEU A 160 -2.93 28.57 16.55
N LYS A 161 -1.83 29.33 16.49
CA LYS A 161 -1.71 30.65 17.11
C LYS A 161 -2.78 31.61 16.57
N TYR A 162 -2.96 31.63 15.25
CA TYR A 162 -4.00 32.44 14.61
C TYR A 162 -5.41 32.02 15.05
N LEU A 163 -5.67 30.70 15.11
CA LEU A 163 -6.95 30.15 15.55
C LEU A 163 -7.28 30.52 17.01
N ILE A 164 -6.30 30.41 17.92
CA ILE A 164 -6.46 30.76 19.33
C ILE A 164 -6.73 32.26 19.51
N GLN A 165 -6.06 33.10 18.72
CA GLN A 165 -6.20 34.56 18.82
C GLN A 165 -7.55 35.05 18.29
N THR A 166 -8.02 34.50 17.18
CA THR A 166 -9.28 34.91 16.55
C THR A 166 -10.50 34.28 17.22
N ARG A 167 -10.36 33.13 17.89
CA ARG A 167 -11.45 32.35 18.54
C ARG A 167 -12.64 32.03 17.62
N GLN A 168 -12.48 32.19 16.32
CA GLN A 168 -13.49 31.93 15.32
C GLN A 168 -13.10 30.66 14.55
N ALA A 169 -14.06 29.76 14.38
CA ALA A 169 -13.94 28.75 13.35
C ALA A 169 -13.76 29.50 12.02
N SER A 170 -12.65 29.25 11.35
CA SER A 170 -12.25 29.90 10.11
C SER A 170 -11.40 28.91 9.33
N VAL A 171 -11.03 29.24 8.10
CA VAL A 171 -10.22 28.34 7.24
C VAL A 171 -8.91 27.90 7.89
N SER A 172 -8.36 28.68 8.83
CA SER A 172 -7.18 28.32 9.62
C SER A 172 -7.37 27.05 10.46
N LEU A 173 -8.61 26.72 10.85
CA LEU A 173 -8.95 25.45 11.51
C LEU A 173 -8.71 24.26 10.56
N LEU A 174 -9.10 24.41 9.28
CA LEU A 174 -8.88 23.42 8.21
C LEU A 174 -7.39 23.14 8.03
N PHE A 175 -6.59 24.19 7.89
CA PHE A 175 -5.13 24.05 7.74
C PHE A 175 -4.47 23.45 8.98
N SER A 176 -4.88 23.88 10.18
CA SER A 176 -4.31 23.34 11.43
C SER A 176 -4.53 21.82 11.54
N PHE A 177 -5.72 21.36 11.18
CA PHE A 177 -6.06 19.96 11.15
C PHE A 177 -5.23 19.17 10.12
N GLU A 178 -5.12 19.69 8.90
CA GLU A 178 -4.30 19.09 7.85
C GLU A 178 -2.83 18.97 8.28
N TYR A 179 -2.22 20.04 8.81
CA TYR A 179 -0.84 19.99 9.30
C TYR A 179 -0.65 19.03 10.47
N MET A 180 -1.65 18.85 11.33
CA MET A 180 -1.60 17.87 12.41
C MET A 180 -1.63 16.42 11.86
N ILE A 181 -2.41 16.16 10.82
CA ILE A 181 -2.38 14.85 10.13
C ILE A 181 -1.02 14.62 9.49
N LEU A 182 -0.47 15.60 8.78
CA LEU A 182 0.85 15.48 8.16
C LEU A 182 1.92 15.18 9.22
N ALA A 183 1.97 15.95 10.31
CA ALA A 183 2.91 15.73 11.41
C ALA A 183 2.80 14.32 12.01
N THR A 184 1.58 13.84 12.28
CA THR A 184 1.37 12.48 12.80
C THR A 184 1.78 11.39 11.81
N THR A 185 1.58 11.58 10.50
CA THR A 185 2.09 10.65 9.48
C THR A 185 3.61 10.62 9.44
N THR A 186 4.26 11.77 9.57
CA THR A 186 5.73 11.87 9.56
C THR A 186 6.33 11.21 10.78
N VAL A 187 5.76 11.41 11.96
CA VAL A 187 6.18 10.71 13.19
C VAL A 187 6.01 9.20 13.04
N SER A 188 4.86 8.74 12.55
CA SER A 188 4.60 7.30 12.33
C SER A 188 5.59 6.70 11.33
N THR A 189 5.88 7.39 10.22
CA THR A 189 6.82 6.95 9.20
C THR A 189 8.26 6.95 9.72
N PHE A 190 8.64 7.95 10.52
CA PHE A 190 9.95 8.01 11.16
C PHE A 190 10.16 6.84 12.12
N VAL A 191 9.18 6.53 12.97
CA VAL A 191 9.30 5.40 13.90
C VAL A 191 9.34 4.05 13.17
N LYS A 192 8.58 3.88 12.07
CA LYS A 192 8.73 2.70 11.18
C LYS A 192 10.13 2.58 10.61
N TYR A 193 10.68 3.70 10.14
CA TYR A 193 12.04 3.72 9.61
C TYR A 193 13.08 3.36 10.68
N VAL A 194 12.89 3.83 11.92
CA VAL A 194 13.71 3.39 13.06
C VAL A 194 13.58 1.89 13.27
N PHE A 195 12.38 1.32 13.17
CA PHE A 195 12.21 -0.14 13.28
C PHE A 195 12.94 -0.89 12.18
N TYR A 196 12.92 -0.39 10.96
CA TYR A 196 13.68 -0.96 9.85
C TYR A 196 15.19 -0.89 10.09
N VAL A 197 15.74 0.25 10.53
CA VAL A 197 17.17 0.38 10.81
C VAL A 197 17.59 -0.53 11.97
N SER A 198 16.79 -0.61 13.03
CA SER A 198 17.07 -1.52 14.15
C SER A 198 17.07 -2.99 13.71
N ASP A 199 16.13 -3.39 12.85
CA ASP A 199 16.09 -4.75 12.28
C ASP A 199 17.32 -5.05 11.41
N MET A 200 17.75 -4.08 10.61
CA MET A 200 18.98 -4.18 9.80
C MET A 200 20.24 -4.33 10.68
N LEU A 201 20.30 -3.61 11.81
CA LEU A 201 21.40 -3.73 12.78
C LEU A 201 21.38 -5.06 13.53
N MET A 202 20.21 -5.68 13.69
CA MET A 202 20.03 -6.99 14.31
C MET A 202 20.12 -8.14 13.29
N GLU A 203 20.65 -7.90 12.09
CA GLU A 203 20.79 -8.89 11.02
C GLU A 203 19.47 -9.62 10.69
N GLY A 204 18.32 -8.96 10.89
CA GLY A 204 16.99 -9.52 10.63
C GLY A 204 16.44 -10.45 11.71
N GLN A 205 17.10 -10.55 12.87
CA GLN A 205 16.67 -11.43 13.97
C GLN A 205 15.52 -10.85 14.83
N TRP A 206 14.90 -9.72 14.44
CA TRP A 206 13.86 -9.10 15.26
C TRP A 206 12.46 -9.71 15.03
N GLU A 207 12.21 -10.85 15.68
CA GLU A 207 10.94 -11.60 15.55
C GLU A 207 9.67 -10.77 15.84
N LYS A 208 9.76 -9.77 16.73
CA LYS A 208 8.61 -8.95 17.15
C LYS A 208 8.39 -7.69 16.29
N LYS A 209 9.23 -7.43 15.28
CA LYS A 209 9.13 -6.24 14.42
C LYS A 209 7.75 -6.07 13.79
N ALA A 210 7.21 -7.15 13.22
CA ALA A 210 5.90 -7.13 12.55
C ALA A 210 4.78 -6.71 13.52
N VAL A 211 4.86 -7.17 14.77
CA VAL A 211 3.87 -6.85 15.82
C VAL A 211 3.94 -5.38 16.23
N TYR A 212 5.14 -4.84 16.45
CA TYR A 212 5.32 -3.43 16.78
C TYR A 212 4.93 -2.50 15.63
N THR A 213 5.28 -2.88 14.39
CA THR A 213 4.87 -2.15 13.19
C THR A 213 3.35 -2.13 13.06
N PHE A 214 2.69 -3.27 13.31
CA PHE A 214 1.24 -3.37 13.34
C PHE A 214 0.62 -2.43 14.39
N TYR A 215 1.12 -2.43 15.64
CA TYR A 215 0.60 -1.55 16.69
C TYR A 215 0.76 -0.08 16.34
N LEU A 216 1.91 0.30 15.79
CA LEU A 216 2.16 1.66 15.36
C LEU A 216 1.17 2.11 14.28
N GLU A 217 0.86 1.24 13.32
CA GLU A 217 -0.10 1.54 12.27
C GLU A 217 -1.53 1.61 12.80
N LEU A 218 -1.91 0.72 13.72
CA LEU A 218 -3.21 0.76 14.39
C LEU A 218 -3.38 2.05 15.20
N ILE A 219 -2.36 2.47 15.95
CA ILE A 219 -2.38 3.72 16.74
C ILE A 219 -2.50 4.92 15.79
N ARG A 220 -1.72 4.94 14.71
CA ARG A 220 -1.82 6.01 13.69
C ARG A 220 -3.24 6.07 13.11
N ASP A 221 -3.81 4.95 12.71
CA ASP A 221 -5.14 4.90 12.08
C ASP A 221 -6.24 5.30 13.08
N LEU A 222 -6.12 4.92 14.35
CA LEU A 222 -7.02 5.37 15.42
C LEU A 222 -6.91 6.87 15.66
N LEU A 223 -5.68 7.41 15.74
CA LEU A 223 -5.44 8.84 15.89
C LEU A 223 -6.06 9.60 14.72
N HIS A 224 -5.79 9.17 13.49
CA HIS A 224 -6.36 9.79 12.28
C HIS A 224 -7.88 9.76 12.29
N LEU A 225 -8.48 8.59 12.54
CA LEU A 225 -9.95 8.47 12.63
C LEU A 225 -10.53 9.40 13.70
N SER A 226 -9.88 9.50 14.86
CA SER A 226 -10.32 10.40 15.94
C SER A 226 -10.23 11.87 15.54
N LEU A 227 -9.16 12.26 14.83
CA LEU A 227 -8.95 13.61 14.35
C LEU A 227 -9.98 13.97 13.27
N TYR A 228 -10.16 13.12 12.24
CA TYR A 228 -11.16 13.33 11.19
C TYR A 228 -12.58 13.40 11.76
N LEU A 229 -12.94 12.53 12.71
CA LEU A 229 -14.25 12.54 13.34
C LEU A 229 -14.47 13.82 14.16
N CYS A 230 -13.48 14.22 14.98
CA CYS A 230 -13.56 15.46 15.75
C CYS A 230 -13.72 16.67 14.83
N PHE A 231 -12.92 16.74 13.77
CA PHE A 231 -12.96 17.80 12.78
C PHE A 231 -14.28 17.86 12.01
N PHE A 232 -14.79 16.70 11.57
CA PHE A 232 -16.09 16.56 10.95
C PHE A 232 -17.21 17.10 11.84
N LEU A 233 -17.22 16.72 13.12
CA LEU A 233 -18.21 17.19 14.09
C LEU A 233 -18.12 18.70 14.33
N VAL A 234 -16.91 19.25 14.44
CA VAL A 234 -16.70 20.70 14.61
C VAL A 234 -17.24 21.47 13.40
N ILE A 235 -16.93 21.06 12.17
CA ILE A 235 -17.47 21.75 10.98
C ILE A 235 -18.97 21.52 10.84
N PHE A 236 -19.45 20.30 11.09
CA PHE A 236 -20.88 19.96 11.02
C PHE A 236 -21.73 20.86 11.90
N MET A 237 -21.31 21.08 13.14
CA MET A 237 -22.05 21.91 14.10
C MET A 237 -22.02 23.41 13.76
N ASN A 238 -20.99 23.89 13.04
CA ASN A 238 -20.82 25.32 12.73
C ASN A 238 -21.30 25.72 11.32
N TYR A 239 -21.15 24.85 10.32
CA TYR A 239 -21.36 25.16 8.90
C TYR A 239 -22.25 24.16 8.15
N GLY A 240 -22.66 23.06 8.81
CA GLY A 240 -23.40 21.97 8.17
C GLY A 240 -22.48 20.92 7.54
N VAL A 241 -23.02 20.08 6.64
CA VAL A 241 -22.35 18.85 6.17
C VAL A 241 -21.06 19.16 5.38
N PRO A 242 -19.87 18.74 5.88
CA PRO A 242 -18.62 18.96 5.17
C PRO A 242 -18.37 17.84 4.14
N LEU A 243 -18.86 18.02 2.91
CA LEU A 243 -18.70 17.02 1.83
C LEU A 243 -17.24 16.65 1.57
N HIS A 244 -16.32 17.62 1.69
CA HIS A 244 -14.87 17.44 1.53
C HIS A 244 -14.18 16.58 2.60
N LEU A 245 -14.91 16.11 3.63
CA LEU A 245 -14.38 15.23 4.69
C LEU A 245 -14.98 13.83 4.69
N ILE A 246 -16.06 13.62 3.93
CA ILE A 246 -16.81 12.37 3.96
C ILE A 246 -15.93 11.23 3.42
N ARG A 247 -15.15 11.50 2.36
CA ARG A 247 -14.33 10.49 1.71
C ARG A 247 -13.16 10.07 2.61
N GLU A 248 -12.51 11.03 3.23
CA GLU A 248 -11.35 10.90 4.11
C GLU A 248 -11.76 10.16 5.39
N LEU A 249 -12.93 10.51 5.95
CA LEU A 249 -13.52 9.79 7.07
C LEU A 249 -13.86 8.34 6.70
N TYR A 250 -14.45 8.11 5.52
CA TYR A 250 -14.76 6.77 5.06
C TYR A 250 -13.50 5.93 4.82
N GLU A 251 -12.48 6.51 4.18
CA GLU A 251 -11.23 5.82 3.87
C GLU A 251 -10.45 5.47 5.15
N THR A 252 -10.34 6.39 6.10
CA THR A 252 -9.71 6.14 7.41
C THR A 252 -10.49 5.11 8.23
N PHE A 253 -11.82 5.18 8.25
CA PHE A 253 -12.66 4.19 8.91
C PHE A 253 -12.51 2.80 8.29
N ARG A 254 -12.54 2.69 6.95
CA ARG A 254 -12.37 1.43 6.24
C ARG A 254 -11.00 0.83 6.53
N ASN A 255 -9.93 1.64 6.48
CA ASN A 255 -8.58 1.19 6.79
C ASN A 255 -8.47 0.68 8.24
N PHE A 256 -9.03 1.41 9.20
CA PHE A 256 -9.08 0.99 10.60
C PHE A 256 -9.86 -0.31 10.81
N ARG A 257 -11.01 -0.49 10.14
CA ARG A 257 -11.78 -1.74 10.21
C ARG A 257 -11.03 -2.94 9.66
N VAL A 258 -10.38 -2.78 8.50
CA VAL A 258 -9.54 -3.84 7.91
C VAL A 258 -8.41 -4.20 8.88
N ARG A 259 -7.72 -3.20 9.44
CA ARG A 259 -6.66 -3.41 10.44
C ARG A 259 -7.12 -4.15 11.69
N ILE A 260 -8.29 -3.81 12.22
CA ILE A 260 -8.87 -4.54 13.37
C ILE A 260 -9.18 -5.99 12.98
N ALA A 261 -9.77 -6.21 11.79
CA ALA A 261 -10.06 -7.56 11.32
C ALA A 261 -8.77 -8.38 11.19
N ASP A 262 -7.70 -7.77 10.67
CA ASP A 262 -6.37 -8.38 10.59
C ASP A 262 -5.79 -8.66 11.97
N TYR A 263 -5.95 -7.76 12.94
CA TYR A 263 -5.54 -7.98 14.33
C TYR A 263 -6.25 -9.16 14.99
N ILE A 264 -7.58 -9.21 14.86
CA ILE A 264 -8.40 -10.28 15.43
C ILE A 264 -8.00 -11.61 14.78
N ARG A 265 -7.79 -11.62 13.46
CA ARG A 265 -7.31 -12.79 12.71
C ARG A 265 -5.93 -13.23 13.20
N TYR A 266 -4.98 -12.32 13.27
CA TYR A 266 -3.63 -12.55 13.78
C TYR A 266 -3.63 -13.09 15.21
N ARG A 267 -4.44 -12.49 16.10
CA ARG A 267 -4.58 -12.94 17.49
C ARG A 267 -5.23 -14.30 17.55
N LYS A 268 -6.25 -14.60 16.74
CA LYS A 268 -6.90 -15.92 16.69
C LYS A 268 -5.95 -17.01 16.18
N MET A 269 -5.06 -16.68 15.26
CA MET A 269 -4.05 -17.62 14.74
C MET A 269 -2.91 -17.86 15.74
N THR A 270 -2.41 -16.78 16.36
CA THR A 270 -1.30 -16.83 17.32
C THR A 270 -1.74 -17.41 18.66
N SER A 271 -2.93 -17.03 19.12
CA SER A 271 -3.59 -17.62 20.29
C SER A 271 -3.69 -19.11 20.01
N ASN A 272 -3.14 -19.93 20.90
CA ASN A 272 -3.11 -21.37 20.79
C ASN A 272 -1.98 -21.94 19.88
N MET A 273 -1.02 -21.18 19.33
CA MET A 273 0.10 -21.80 18.56
C MET A 273 1.01 -22.68 19.41
N ASN A 274 1.36 -22.22 20.62
CA ASN A 274 2.22 -22.98 21.53
C ASN A 274 1.52 -24.22 22.10
N ASP A 275 0.21 -24.13 22.29
CA ASP A 275 -0.61 -25.22 22.82
C ASP A 275 -1.08 -26.20 21.72
N ARG A 276 -1.14 -25.78 20.44
CA ARG A 276 -1.60 -26.60 19.30
C ARG A 276 -0.53 -27.46 18.65
N PHE A 277 0.73 -27.04 18.70
CA PHE A 277 1.81 -27.77 18.06
C PHE A 277 2.82 -28.23 19.12
N PRO A 278 3.03 -29.54 19.27
CA PRO A 278 4.03 -30.05 20.18
C PRO A 278 5.43 -29.63 19.73
N ASP A 279 6.30 -29.37 20.70
CA ASP A 279 7.73 -29.23 20.45
C ASP A 279 8.30 -30.56 19.96
N ALA A 280 9.18 -30.50 18.95
CA ALA A 280 9.87 -31.69 18.47
C ALA A 280 10.86 -32.18 19.53
N MET A 281 10.91 -33.50 19.75
CA MET A 281 11.94 -34.11 20.57
C MET A 281 13.30 -33.93 19.88
N PRO A 282 14.41 -33.70 20.61
CA PRO A 282 15.74 -33.51 20.01
C PRO A 282 16.17 -34.70 19.13
N GLU A 283 15.71 -35.91 19.44
CA GLU A 283 15.96 -37.13 18.66
C GLU A 283 15.23 -37.14 17.30
N GLU A 284 14.06 -36.50 17.18
CA GLU A 284 13.34 -36.35 15.91
C GLU A 284 13.95 -35.24 15.02
N LEU A 285 14.64 -34.30 15.65
CA LEU A 285 15.32 -33.16 15.02
C LEU A 285 16.65 -33.56 14.38
N ASP A 286 17.35 -34.53 14.99
CA ASP A 286 18.53 -35.17 14.38
C ASP A 286 18.15 -36.13 13.24
N ALA A 287 16.97 -36.76 13.32
CA ALA A 287 16.49 -37.69 12.30
C ALA A 287 15.91 -37.00 11.05
N SER A 288 15.45 -35.76 11.19
CA SER A 288 14.84 -34.97 10.11
C SER A 288 15.64 -33.69 9.94
N ASP A 289 16.34 -33.52 8.80
CA ASP A 289 17.21 -32.36 8.48
C ASP A 289 16.92 -31.12 9.35
N ALA A 290 17.83 -30.80 10.26
CA ALA A 290 17.66 -29.73 11.25
C ALA A 290 17.59 -28.32 10.62
N THR A 291 17.47 -28.18 9.30
CA THR A 291 17.39 -26.89 8.60
C THR A 291 15.94 -26.51 8.33
N CYS A 292 15.50 -25.34 8.78
CA CYS A 292 14.16 -24.85 8.49
C CYS A 292 14.06 -24.39 7.03
N ILE A 293 13.11 -24.93 6.24
CA ILE A 293 12.98 -24.56 4.82
C ILE A 293 12.49 -23.11 4.57
N ILE A 294 11.99 -22.43 5.61
CA ILE A 294 11.46 -21.06 5.49
C ILE A 294 12.61 -20.04 5.59
N CYS A 295 13.43 -20.11 6.64
CA CYS A 295 14.58 -19.21 6.83
C CYS A 295 15.92 -19.78 6.35
N ARG A 296 16.01 -21.09 6.09
CA ARG A 296 17.23 -21.83 5.74
C ARG A 296 18.31 -21.82 6.83
N GLU A 297 17.90 -21.67 8.09
CA GLU A 297 18.76 -21.71 9.26
C GLU A 297 18.53 -23.01 10.07
N GLU A 298 19.53 -23.40 10.87
CA GLU A 298 19.47 -24.58 11.73
C GLU A 298 18.48 -24.38 12.90
N MET A 299 17.73 -25.43 13.21
CA MET A 299 16.65 -25.45 14.20
C MET A 299 17.19 -26.04 15.50
N VAL A 300 17.27 -25.21 16.54
CA VAL A 300 17.49 -25.65 17.93
C VAL A 300 16.18 -25.94 18.66
N THR A 301 15.09 -25.30 18.23
CA THR A 301 13.73 -25.57 18.72
C THR A 301 12.79 -25.55 17.53
N ALA A 302 12.00 -26.62 17.36
CA ALA A 302 11.09 -26.76 16.23
C ALA A 302 9.69 -27.17 16.69
N LYS A 303 8.68 -26.65 15.99
CA LYS A 303 7.28 -27.05 16.16
C LYS A 303 6.93 -28.07 15.08
N LYS A 304 6.30 -29.17 15.49
CA LYS A 304 5.85 -30.24 14.60
C LYS A 304 4.40 -30.01 14.17
N LEU A 305 4.17 -29.91 12.86
CA LEU A 305 2.80 -29.88 12.33
C LEU A 305 2.20 -31.30 12.31
N VAL A 306 0.87 -31.39 12.24
CA VAL A 306 0.15 -32.66 12.08
C VAL A 306 0.57 -33.47 10.84
N CYS A 307 1.13 -32.81 9.83
CA CYS A 307 1.67 -33.45 8.63
C CYS A 307 3.11 -33.97 8.79
N GLY A 308 3.72 -33.79 9.97
CA GLY A 308 5.06 -34.27 10.33
C GLY A 308 6.22 -33.30 10.05
N HIS A 309 6.00 -32.19 9.33
CA HIS A 309 7.08 -31.24 9.02
C HIS A 309 7.42 -30.33 10.20
N LEU A 310 8.72 -30.00 10.31
CA LEU A 310 9.33 -29.23 11.39
C LEU A 310 9.73 -27.83 10.90
N PHE A 311 9.47 -26.80 11.72
CA PHE A 311 9.84 -25.42 11.44
C PHE A 311 10.13 -24.66 12.73
N HIS A 312 10.92 -23.57 12.67
CA HIS A 312 10.96 -22.61 13.77
C HIS A 312 9.57 -22.02 14.03
N MET A 313 9.27 -21.73 15.29
CA MET A 313 7.99 -21.15 15.69
C MET A 313 7.71 -19.82 14.96
N HIS A 314 8.70 -18.93 14.86
CA HIS A 314 8.54 -17.63 14.20
C HIS A 314 8.32 -17.78 12.68
N CYS A 315 9.04 -18.71 12.03
CA CYS A 315 8.88 -19.01 10.61
C CYS A 315 7.48 -19.56 10.31
N LEU A 316 7.03 -20.55 11.10
CA LEU A 316 5.71 -21.13 10.96
C LEU A 316 4.60 -20.09 11.16
N ARG A 317 4.77 -19.21 12.15
CA ARG A 317 3.83 -18.12 12.42
C ARG A 317 3.73 -17.15 11.24
N SER A 318 4.86 -16.68 10.71
CA SER A 318 4.88 -15.78 9.55
C SER A 318 4.33 -16.41 8.26
N TRP A 319 4.49 -17.73 8.11
CA TRP A 319 3.90 -18.44 6.98
C TRP A 319 2.38 -18.58 7.11
N LEU A 320 1.89 -18.99 8.30
CA LEU A 320 0.46 -19.15 8.58
C LEU A 320 -0.33 -17.84 8.53
N GLU A 321 0.33 -16.70 8.73
CA GLU A 321 -0.25 -15.38 8.49
C GLU A 321 -0.69 -15.17 7.03
N ARG A 322 -0.03 -15.83 6.07
CA ARG A 322 -0.29 -15.68 4.63
C ARG A 322 -1.04 -16.88 4.05
N GLN A 323 -0.69 -18.09 4.47
CA GLN A 323 -1.19 -19.35 3.89
C GLN A 323 -1.41 -20.38 4.98
N HIS A 324 -2.62 -20.96 5.08
CA HIS A 324 -2.99 -21.92 6.13
C HIS A 324 -2.54 -23.36 5.81
N THR A 325 -1.49 -23.49 5.01
CA THR A 325 -0.98 -24.76 4.48
C THR A 325 0.45 -24.97 4.91
N CYS A 326 0.88 -26.22 5.04
CA CYS A 326 2.27 -26.55 5.33
C CYS A 326 3.17 -26.07 4.18
N PRO A 327 4.27 -25.33 4.45
CA PRO A 327 5.17 -24.86 3.39
C PRO A 327 5.81 -26.00 2.57
N THR A 328 6.02 -27.17 3.17
CA THR A 328 6.63 -28.33 2.50
C THR A 328 5.63 -29.12 1.68
N CYS A 329 4.50 -29.52 2.28
CA CYS A 329 3.56 -30.46 1.64
C CYS A 329 2.22 -29.85 1.24
N ARG A 330 2.00 -28.55 1.51
CA ARG A 330 0.77 -27.81 1.24
C ARG A 330 -0.50 -28.37 1.88
N ALA A 331 -0.39 -29.38 2.75
CA ALA A 331 -1.50 -29.90 3.53
C ALA A 331 -2.03 -28.81 4.47
N LEU A 332 -3.36 -28.74 4.64
CA LEU A 332 -3.98 -27.81 5.58
C LEU A 332 -3.48 -28.08 6.99
N VAL A 333 -3.04 -27.02 7.67
CA VAL A 333 -2.51 -27.11 9.04
C VAL A 333 -3.66 -27.33 10.05
N VAL A 334 -4.89 -27.02 9.64
CA VAL A 334 -6.12 -27.32 10.38
C VAL A 334 -7.04 -28.10 9.47
N PRO A 335 -7.28 -29.41 9.71
CA PRO A 335 -8.37 -30.11 9.05
C PRO A 335 -9.70 -29.40 9.40
N PRO A 336 -10.61 -29.16 8.43
CA PRO A 336 -11.95 -28.69 8.78
C PRO A 336 -12.58 -29.71 9.73
N GLU A 337 -13.02 -29.27 10.91
CA GLU A 337 -13.78 -30.13 11.81
C GLU A 337 -14.99 -30.68 11.04
N ASN A 338 -15.10 -32.00 10.98
CA ASN A 338 -16.20 -32.67 10.30
C ASN A 338 -17.55 -32.18 10.84
N GLY A 339 -18.30 -31.48 9.98
CA GLY A 339 -19.76 -31.45 9.99
C GLY A 339 -20.45 -30.65 11.09
N THR A 340 -20.69 -29.37 10.84
CA THR A 340 -21.98 -28.76 11.20
C THR A 340 -22.64 -28.26 9.92
N THR A 341 -23.71 -28.94 9.56
CA THR A 341 -24.64 -28.65 8.48
C THR A 341 -25.13 -27.21 8.50
N THR A 342 -24.77 -26.45 7.48
CA THR A 342 -25.60 -25.35 6.95
C THR A 342 -25.70 -25.50 5.43
N ALA A 343 -26.40 -26.56 5.01
CA ALA A 343 -26.94 -26.66 3.66
C ALA A 343 -28.28 -25.89 3.63
N GLY A 344 -28.25 -24.65 3.15
CA GLY A 344 -29.43 -23.91 2.74
C GLY A 344 -29.74 -24.20 1.27
N GLY A 345 -30.65 -25.16 1.05
CA GLY A 345 -31.59 -25.32 -0.07
C GLY A 345 -31.16 -25.07 -1.52
N GLN A 346 -31.20 -26.13 -2.34
CA GLN A 346 -32.08 -26.14 -3.53
C GLN A 346 -32.40 -27.56 -4.00
N HIS A 347 -33.68 -27.77 -4.26
CA HIS A 347 -34.36 -28.99 -4.71
C HIS A 347 -33.95 -29.46 -6.12
N GLY A 348 -33.95 -30.78 -6.34
CA GLY A 348 -34.07 -31.44 -7.65
C GLY A 348 -34.11 -32.97 -7.50
N PRO A 349 -34.99 -33.71 -8.22
CA PRO A 349 -35.55 -34.97 -7.72
C PRO A 349 -34.76 -36.25 -8.05
N ARG A 350 -35.12 -37.28 -7.27
CA ARG A 350 -34.69 -38.69 -7.27
C ARG A 350 -34.73 -39.37 -8.64
N SER A 351 -33.79 -40.29 -8.84
CA SER A 351 -34.00 -41.52 -9.62
C SER A 351 -33.33 -42.69 -8.91
N ASP A 352 -34.15 -43.68 -8.56
CA ASP A 352 -33.83 -44.93 -7.90
C ASP A 352 -32.87 -45.80 -8.74
N PHE A 353 -31.95 -46.51 -8.09
CA PHE A 353 -31.55 -47.86 -8.50
C PHE A 353 -31.13 -48.69 -7.27
N HIS A 354 -31.81 -49.82 -7.11
CA HIS A 354 -31.49 -50.91 -6.19
C HIS A 354 -30.10 -51.51 -6.46
N GLN A 355 -29.41 -52.06 -5.44
CA GLN A 355 -29.44 -53.51 -5.17
C GLN A 355 -28.40 -53.98 -4.12
N GLN A 356 -28.93 -54.62 -3.08
CA GLN A 356 -28.46 -55.75 -2.26
C GLN A 356 -27.12 -55.74 -1.50
N ALA A 357 -27.30 -55.93 -0.18
CA ALA A 357 -26.34 -56.50 0.75
C ALA A 357 -26.09 -58.00 0.49
N SER A 358 -24.86 -58.44 0.75
CA SER A 358 -24.56 -59.82 1.15
C SER A 358 -23.43 -59.82 2.18
N THR A 359 -23.55 -60.73 3.14
CA THR A 359 -22.76 -60.85 4.37
C THR A 359 -21.77 -62.02 4.27
N SER A 360 -20.71 -61.98 5.10
CA SER A 360 -19.68 -63.00 5.42
C SER A 360 -18.47 -63.04 4.47
N THR A 361 -17.21 -63.12 4.90
CA THR A 361 -16.60 -63.79 6.07
C THR A 361 -15.23 -63.17 6.41
N GLN A 362 -14.80 -63.30 7.66
CA GLN A 362 -13.51 -62.87 8.23
C GLN A 362 -12.28 -63.51 7.57
N GLY A 363 -11.18 -62.74 7.53
CA GLY A 363 -9.81 -63.21 7.33
C GLY A 363 -8.84 -62.12 7.76
N SER A 364 -8.25 -62.28 8.94
CA SER A 364 -7.23 -61.41 9.54
C SER A 364 -5.87 -61.60 8.87
N THR A 365 -5.16 -60.51 8.56
CA THR A 365 -3.70 -60.28 8.69
C THR A 365 -3.28 -59.01 7.93
N GLY A 366 -2.71 -58.00 8.60
CA GLY A 366 -2.04 -56.88 7.92
C GLY A 366 -2.07 -55.49 8.60
N ASP A 367 -1.72 -55.39 9.89
CA ASP A 367 -1.89 -54.18 10.72
C ASP A 367 -0.89 -53.03 10.46
N GLY A 368 -0.26 -52.97 9.28
CA GLY A 368 0.72 -51.92 8.91
C GLY A 368 0.45 -51.20 7.59
N ALA A 369 -0.50 -51.69 6.79
CA ALA A 369 -0.85 -51.12 5.49
C ALA A 369 -2.03 -50.13 5.57
N ASP A 370 -2.96 -50.36 6.51
CA ASP A 370 -4.19 -49.56 6.63
C ASP A 370 -3.93 -48.13 7.14
N ASP A 371 -2.96 -47.91 8.03
CA ASP A 371 -2.61 -46.58 8.52
C ASP A 371 -1.99 -45.69 7.44
N ASN A 372 -1.10 -46.25 6.60
CA ASN A 372 -0.51 -45.52 5.47
C ASN A 372 -1.55 -45.19 4.40
N LEU A 373 -2.51 -46.09 4.15
CA LEU A 373 -3.63 -45.86 3.23
C LEU A 373 -4.61 -44.81 3.77
N ASN A 374 -4.88 -44.80 5.08
CA ASN A 374 -5.69 -43.76 5.72
C ASN A 374 -5.02 -42.40 5.65
N TRP A 375 -3.71 -42.32 5.90
CA TRP A 375 -2.94 -41.09 5.76
C TRP A 375 -2.89 -40.58 4.32
N HIS A 376 -2.76 -41.48 3.33
CA HIS A 376 -2.79 -41.09 1.92
C HIS A 376 -4.17 -40.56 1.50
N ARG A 377 -5.25 -41.21 1.96
CA ARG A 377 -6.63 -40.73 1.73
C ARG A 377 -6.89 -39.39 2.40
N ALA A 378 -6.46 -39.21 3.65
CA ALA A 378 -6.58 -37.95 4.37
C ALA A 378 -5.81 -36.82 3.67
N ARG A 379 -4.61 -37.10 3.15
CA ARG A 379 -3.82 -36.14 2.35
C ARG A 379 -4.49 -35.79 1.03
N LEU A 380 -5.05 -36.76 0.32
CA LEU A 380 -5.78 -36.53 -0.93
C LEU A 380 -7.06 -35.71 -0.70
N GLN A 381 -7.79 -35.98 0.38
CA GLN A 381 -9.00 -35.25 0.75
C GLN A 381 -8.68 -33.82 1.23
N ALA A 382 -7.59 -33.64 1.98
CA ALA A 382 -7.07 -32.32 2.34
C ALA A 382 -6.58 -31.53 1.12
N ALA A 383 -5.94 -32.18 0.15
CA ALA A 383 -5.51 -31.57 -1.11
C ALA A 383 -6.71 -31.16 -1.99
N ALA A 384 -7.73 -32.02 -2.09
CA ALA A 384 -8.95 -31.73 -2.85
C ALA A 384 -9.77 -30.57 -2.25
N SER A 385 -9.88 -30.52 -0.92
CA SER A 385 -10.53 -29.40 -0.22
C SER A 385 -9.75 -28.09 -0.32
N ALA A 386 -8.42 -28.15 -0.29
CA ALA A 386 -7.57 -26.97 -0.53
C ALA A 386 -7.74 -26.45 -1.97
N ALA A 387 -7.83 -27.33 -2.98
CA ALA A 387 -8.07 -26.96 -4.36
C ALA A 387 -9.44 -26.27 -4.57
N ALA A 388 -10.49 -26.75 -3.90
CA ALA A 388 -11.83 -26.16 -3.97
C ALA A 388 -11.93 -24.74 -3.34
N ILE A 389 -11.07 -24.43 -2.36
CA ILE A 389 -10.99 -23.08 -1.77
C ILE A 389 -10.24 -22.12 -2.72
N TYR A 390 -9.27 -22.61 -3.48
CA TYR A 390 -8.57 -21.83 -4.49
C TYR A 390 -9.49 -21.38 -5.63
N GLU A 391 -10.45 -22.20 -6.07
CA GLU A 391 -11.47 -21.77 -7.06
C GLU A 391 -12.41 -20.67 -6.54
N LYS A 392 -12.58 -20.54 -5.22
CA LYS A 392 -13.46 -19.55 -4.58
C LYS A 392 -12.75 -18.28 -4.08
N SER A 393 -11.42 -18.26 -4.07
CA SER A 393 -10.65 -17.09 -3.64
C SER A 393 -10.32 -16.20 -4.84
N PHE A 394 -11.10 -15.13 -4.98
CA PHE A 394 -10.93 -14.05 -5.94
C PHE A 394 -9.49 -13.51 -5.97
N VAL A 395 -8.67 -13.93 -6.95
CA VAL A 395 -7.47 -13.19 -7.39
C VAL A 395 -7.28 -13.16 -8.92
N TYR A 396 -7.94 -14.01 -9.72
CA TYR A 396 -8.03 -13.82 -11.18
C TYR A 396 -9.41 -14.28 -11.71
N PRO A 397 -10.01 -13.60 -12.71
CA PRO A 397 -11.25 -14.07 -13.29
C PRO A 397 -10.99 -15.37 -14.05
N SER A 398 -11.81 -16.40 -13.81
CA SER A 398 -11.87 -17.57 -14.67
C SER A 398 -12.62 -17.20 -15.97
N PRO A 399 -12.39 -17.91 -17.10
CA PRO A 399 -12.80 -17.43 -18.43
C PRO A 399 -14.31 -17.49 -18.72
N ASN A 400 -15.15 -17.89 -17.76
CA ASN A 400 -16.55 -18.21 -18.03
C ASN A 400 -17.53 -17.31 -17.28
N THR A 401 -17.57 -16.02 -17.64
CA THR A 401 -18.76 -15.17 -17.46
C THR A 401 -18.97 -14.25 -18.67
N LEU A 402 -19.73 -14.76 -19.63
CA LEU A 402 -20.67 -14.07 -20.54
C LEU A 402 -20.38 -12.60 -20.92
N VAL A 403 -19.65 -12.42 -22.03
CA VAL A 403 -19.77 -11.25 -22.90
C VAL A 403 -20.60 -11.63 -24.12
N TRP A 404 -21.60 -10.81 -24.43
CA TRP A 404 -22.44 -10.92 -25.61
C TRP A 404 -21.70 -10.34 -26.83
N SER A 405 -21.29 -11.17 -27.79
CA SER A 405 -21.29 -10.90 -29.26
C SER A 405 -20.70 -12.08 -30.05
N PRO A 406 -21.17 -12.34 -31.29
CA PRO A 406 -21.00 -13.62 -31.97
C PRO A 406 -19.73 -13.66 -32.84
N GLY A 407 -18.94 -14.72 -32.71
CA GLY A 407 -17.79 -14.99 -33.58
C GLY A 407 -17.18 -16.35 -33.28
N TYR A 408 -17.23 -17.24 -34.27
CA TYR A 408 -16.79 -18.63 -34.26
C TYR A 408 -15.40 -18.87 -33.65
N VAL A 409 -15.28 -19.83 -32.72
CA VAL A 409 -14.04 -20.60 -32.52
C VAL A 409 -14.40 -22.06 -32.20
N SER A 410 -13.98 -22.96 -33.09
CA SER A 410 -14.02 -24.41 -32.99
C SER A 410 -12.92 -24.94 -32.05
N LEU A 411 -13.29 -25.76 -31.07
CA LEU A 411 -12.37 -26.56 -30.24
C LEU A 411 -11.82 -27.76 -31.04
N PRO A 412 -10.52 -28.08 -30.97
CA PRO A 412 -10.02 -29.38 -31.40
C PRO A 412 -10.15 -30.41 -30.27
N GLN A 413 -10.72 -31.56 -30.62
CA GLN A 413 -10.91 -32.74 -29.79
C GLN A 413 -9.58 -33.48 -29.61
N ALA A 414 -9.22 -33.78 -28.36
CA ALA A 414 -8.08 -34.64 -28.04
C ALA A 414 -8.48 -36.11 -28.19
N SER A 415 -7.79 -36.84 -29.07
CA SER A 415 -7.78 -38.29 -29.12
C SER A 415 -6.34 -38.78 -28.95
N GLY A 416 -6.14 -39.65 -27.95
CA GLY A 416 -4.87 -40.28 -27.68
C GLY A 416 -4.54 -41.37 -28.71
N ALA A 417 -3.27 -41.45 -29.10
CA ALA A 417 -2.64 -42.67 -29.60
C ALA A 417 -1.12 -42.55 -29.48
N THR A 418 -0.53 -43.58 -28.87
CA THR A 418 0.90 -43.90 -28.84
C THR A 418 1.44 -44.24 -30.23
N MET A 419 2.61 -43.71 -30.64
CA MET A 419 3.65 -44.46 -31.38
C MET A 419 4.93 -43.64 -31.63
N ASN A 420 6.08 -44.31 -31.45
CA ASN A 420 7.45 -43.91 -31.77
C ASN A 420 7.68 -43.73 -33.29
N TYR A 421 8.56 -42.79 -33.69
CA TYR A 421 9.68 -43.04 -34.62
C TYR A 421 10.64 -41.83 -34.66
N GLY A 422 11.94 -42.10 -34.81
CA GLY A 422 13.04 -41.14 -34.65
C GLY A 422 13.40 -40.27 -35.87
N ASP A 423 14.44 -39.46 -35.62
CA ASP A 423 15.35 -38.75 -36.53
C ASP A 423 14.78 -37.98 -37.73
N ARG A 424 14.87 -36.64 -37.66
CA ARG A 424 15.52 -35.84 -38.72
C ARG A 424 15.87 -34.41 -38.29
N LEU A 425 17.08 -34.06 -38.70
CA LEU A 425 17.85 -32.84 -38.52
C LEU A 425 17.29 -31.67 -39.35
N SER A 426 17.37 -30.45 -38.80
CA SER A 426 17.59 -29.13 -39.45
C SER A 426 16.77 -28.72 -40.67
N SER A 427 15.97 -27.65 -40.56
CA SER A 427 16.14 -26.37 -41.29
C SER A 427 14.98 -25.38 -41.01
N ASP A 428 15.31 -24.09 -41.13
CA ASP A 428 14.43 -22.95 -41.45
C ASP A 428 13.76 -22.14 -40.31
N LEU A 429 14.55 -21.15 -39.87
CA LEU A 429 14.12 -19.81 -39.44
C LEU A 429 13.46 -19.06 -40.61
N ASN A 430 12.27 -18.48 -40.37
CA ASN A 430 11.87 -17.22 -41.00
C ASN A 430 10.72 -16.56 -40.24
N ILE A 431 11.04 -15.51 -39.47
CA ILE A 431 10.07 -14.60 -38.83
C ILE A 431 10.14 -13.26 -39.59
N PRO A 432 9.02 -12.72 -40.12
CA PRO A 432 9.06 -11.51 -40.94
C PRO A 432 9.28 -10.25 -40.09
N GLY A 433 10.19 -9.38 -40.55
CA GLY A 433 10.68 -8.17 -39.88
C GLY A 433 9.68 -7.03 -39.68
N SER A 434 8.39 -7.21 -39.93
CA SER A 434 7.37 -6.16 -39.75
C SER A 434 6.88 -6.00 -38.30
N GLN A 435 7.05 -7.00 -37.44
CA GLN A 435 6.64 -6.91 -36.03
C GLN A 435 7.67 -6.21 -35.14
N MET A 436 8.97 -6.36 -35.43
CA MET A 436 10.03 -5.71 -34.64
C MET A 436 10.01 -4.19 -34.78
N GLU A 437 9.64 -3.68 -35.96
CA GLU A 437 9.61 -2.24 -36.25
C GLU A 437 8.37 -1.56 -35.65
N ALA A 438 7.26 -2.29 -35.52
CA ALA A 438 6.07 -1.84 -34.78
C ALA A 438 6.33 -1.82 -33.26
N GLN A 439 7.04 -2.81 -32.71
CA GLN A 439 7.43 -2.82 -31.29
C GLN A 439 8.42 -1.70 -30.95
N LYS A 440 9.34 -1.36 -31.86
CA LYS A 440 10.32 -0.29 -31.64
C LYS A 440 9.67 1.10 -31.60
N LYS A 441 8.70 1.36 -32.48
CA LYS A 441 7.90 2.60 -32.45
C LYS A 441 6.97 2.70 -31.24
N PHE A 442 6.48 1.57 -30.73
CA PHE A 442 5.67 1.53 -29.50
C PHE A 442 6.51 1.81 -28.24
N LEU A 443 7.77 1.37 -28.22
CA LEU A 443 8.72 1.64 -27.14
C LEU A 443 9.24 3.08 -27.14
N GLU A 444 9.46 3.70 -28.30
CA GLU A 444 9.88 5.12 -28.37
C GLU A 444 8.77 6.09 -27.90
N TYR A 445 7.49 5.74 -28.08
CA TYR A 445 6.38 6.59 -27.62
C TYR A 445 6.19 6.59 -26.10
N HIS A 446 6.66 5.55 -25.39
CA HIS A 446 6.44 5.40 -23.94
C HIS A 446 7.60 5.92 -23.06
N ILE A 447 8.70 6.39 -23.66
CA ILE A 447 9.90 6.85 -22.92
C ILE A 447 9.98 8.39 -22.81
N GLU A 448 9.10 9.15 -23.48
CA GLU A 448 9.11 10.64 -23.47
C GLU A 448 7.92 11.32 -22.76
N VAL A 449 7.26 10.67 -21.80
CA VAL A 449 6.32 11.32 -20.86
C VAL A 449 6.81 11.13 -19.44
#